data_AF-A0A4W5PPZ1-F1
#
_entry.id   AF-A0A4W5PPZ1-F1
#
_cell.length_a   1.000
_cell.length_b   1.000
_cell.length_c   1.000
_cell.angle_alpha   90.00
_cell.angle_beta   90.00
_cell.angle_gamma   90.00
#
_symmetry.space_group_name_H-M   'P 1'
#
loop_
_entity.id
_entity.type
_entity.pdbx_description
1 polymer ?
#
loop_
_entity_poly.entity_id
_entity_poly.type
_entity_poly.pdbx_seq_one_letter_code
_entity_poly.pdbx_strand_id
1 'polypeptide(L)'
;MKWRIMSQKKIFLVFVAISTVSLLLHHGGHFSWTMEAFHLGCPSLRTHLSSSLKPKHTNVAFLKTHKTASTTMQNLLFRFAERNNLTVALPVQACGHQFCYPRTFNAHLVHPHTLPPNVVTSHMRFNRAEMQRLMPNDTIYVTILREPGSMFESLFSYYNQYCQSFKRVPNGSLEAFLDEPWRYYRPDEKDSMYARNTLTFDLGGDKDRPAADATAYARAFVAETERVFSLVMIAEYFDESLVLLRHLLSWDLEDVLYVKLNMRMSGSKHSLSPGLAVKIRAWNALDARLYDHFNASLWRQLTALGPACVAREVRLLRRAQERLVRGCFGGRLPQLRSAAQIKNKELRPWQPSAKVDIVGYDLPTNTNATWPGSLAHELCLKLIMPEVQYTRVLLRSQSLRYRRSYPLRSPQPQPQQPVRSVLPHHQQVGIQQIYREALPSPTATSRPAGTQSRATRVGLRPSGPQRQTP
;
A
#
# COMPACT_ATOMS: atom_id res chain seq x y z
N MET A 1 57.91 42.96 -31.66
CA MET A 1 57.18 41.87 -30.96
C MET A 1 57.06 40.67 -31.89
N LYS A 2 57.82 39.59 -31.67
CA LYS A 2 57.71 38.36 -32.47
C LYS A 2 56.52 37.52 -31.97
N TRP A 3 55.42 37.50 -32.70
CA TRP A 3 54.35 36.52 -32.48
C TRP A 3 54.86 35.13 -32.90
N ARG A 4 54.98 34.23 -31.93
CA ARG A 4 55.41 32.86 -32.15
C ARG A 4 54.24 32.09 -32.76
N ILE A 5 54.27 31.89 -34.07
CA ILE A 5 53.28 31.09 -34.81
C ILE A 5 53.29 29.67 -34.22
N MET A 6 52.20 29.30 -33.54
CA MET A 6 52.03 27.94 -33.03
C MET A 6 51.85 26.99 -34.21
N SER A 7 52.72 25.97 -34.28
CA SER A 7 52.62 24.89 -35.27
C SER A 7 51.24 24.24 -35.24
N GLN A 8 50.67 23.92 -36.41
CA GLN A 8 49.35 23.29 -36.58
C GLN A 8 49.14 22.06 -35.68
N LYS A 9 50.20 21.30 -35.37
CA LYS A 9 50.15 20.16 -34.43
C LYS A 9 49.80 20.57 -32.99
N LYS A 10 50.28 21.74 -32.55
CA LYS A 10 49.98 22.30 -31.23
C LYS A 10 48.55 22.85 -31.16
N ILE A 11 48.05 23.44 -32.24
CA ILE A 11 46.66 23.90 -32.34
C ILE A 11 45.70 22.70 -32.29
N PHE A 12 46.01 21.64 -33.01
CA PHE A 12 45.21 20.40 -32.98
C PHE A 12 45.16 19.77 -31.59
N LEU A 13 46.30 19.68 -30.88
CA LEU A 13 46.35 19.16 -29.51
C LEU A 13 45.52 20.00 -28.52
N VAL A 14 45.52 21.32 -28.68
CA VAL A 14 44.69 22.22 -27.86
C VAL A 14 43.20 21.99 -28.13
N PHE A 15 42.80 21.82 -29.39
CA PHE A 15 41.41 21.51 -29.74
C PHE A 15 40.96 20.15 -29.21
N VAL A 16 41.81 19.12 -29.28
CA VAL A 16 41.51 17.80 -28.71
C VAL A 16 41.39 17.88 -27.19
N ALA A 17 42.27 18.62 -26.51
CA ALA A 17 42.21 18.83 -25.06
C ALA A 17 40.94 19.58 -24.63
N ILE A 18 40.57 20.66 -25.33
CA ILE A 18 39.35 21.41 -25.04
C ILE A 18 38.11 20.54 -25.31
N SER A 19 38.11 19.74 -26.38
CA SER A 19 37.00 18.86 -26.72
C SER A 19 36.86 17.71 -25.71
N THR A 20 37.96 17.14 -25.22
CA THR A 20 37.93 16.10 -24.17
C THR A 20 37.53 16.66 -22.81
N VAL A 21 37.98 17.86 -22.43
CA VAL A 21 37.53 18.53 -21.21
C VAL A 21 36.04 18.89 -21.30
N SER A 22 35.58 19.40 -22.45
CA SER A 22 34.16 19.69 -22.68
C SER A 22 33.30 18.42 -22.67
N LEU A 23 33.80 17.31 -23.23
CA LEU A 23 33.15 16.01 -23.19
C LEU A 23 33.11 15.44 -21.76
N LEU A 24 34.16 15.60 -20.96
CA LEU A 24 34.21 15.19 -19.56
C LEU A 24 33.24 16.02 -18.68
N LEU A 25 33.11 17.32 -18.96
CA LEU A 25 32.16 18.21 -18.30
C LEU A 25 30.70 17.90 -18.71
N HIS A 26 30.46 17.53 -19.97
CA HIS A 26 29.11 17.21 -20.48
C HIS A 26 28.66 15.77 -20.21
N HIS A 27 29.57 14.79 -20.12
CA HIS A 27 29.22 13.36 -19.99
C HIS A 27 29.50 12.71 -18.62
N GLY A 28 30.14 13.36 -17.64
CA GLY A 28 30.41 12.63 -16.38
C GLY A 28 30.89 13.39 -15.14
N GLY A 29 31.19 14.69 -15.19
CA GLY A 29 31.84 15.37 -14.07
C GLY A 29 30.95 15.79 -12.88
N HIS A 30 29.63 15.93 -13.08
CA HIS A 30 28.77 16.54 -12.05
C HIS A 30 28.17 15.56 -11.03
N PHE A 31 28.44 14.26 -11.16
CA PHE A 31 27.90 13.21 -10.28
C PHE A 31 28.89 12.70 -9.23
N SER A 32 30.20 12.88 -9.44
CA SER A 32 31.23 12.35 -8.54
C SER A 32 31.67 13.35 -7.46
N TRP A 33 31.73 14.65 -7.76
CA TRP A 33 32.13 15.69 -6.79
C TRP A 33 31.11 15.96 -5.68
N THR A 34 29.89 15.45 -5.81
CA THR A 34 28.95 15.47 -4.70
C THR A 34 29.22 14.38 -3.68
N MET A 35 29.90 13.27 -4.01
CA MET A 35 30.03 12.13 -3.08
C MET A 35 30.98 12.37 -1.90
N GLU A 36 32.04 13.16 -2.07
CA GLU A 36 33.07 13.33 -1.01
C GLU A 36 32.63 14.20 0.18
N ALA A 37 31.58 15.02 0.04
CA ALA A 37 31.08 15.83 1.15
C ALA A 37 30.12 15.09 2.11
N PHE A 38 29.79 13.82 1.83
CA PHE A 38 28.69 13.10 2.51
C PHE A 38 29.08 12.12 3.62
N HIS A 39 30.36 12.03 4.00
CA HIS A 39 30.79 11.09 5.04
C HIS A 39 30.63 11.58 6.49
N LEU A 40 30.14 12.81 6.73
CA LEU A 40 29.78 13.28 8.06
C LEU A 40 28.33 12.88 8.40
N GLY A 41 28.12 11.58 8.61
CA GLY A 41 26.88 11.00 9.11
C GLY A 41 26.48 11.54 10.49
N CYS A 42 25.24 11.26 10.91
CA CYS A 42 24.75 11.66 12.23
C CYS A 42 25.69 11.17 13.35
N PRO A 43 26.14 12.05 14.26
CA PRO A 43 27.15 11.69 15.26
C PRO A 43 26.71 10.58 16.23
N SER A 44 25.41 10.35 16.44
CA SER A 44 24.91 9.31 17.34
C SER A 44 24.88 7.89 16.73
N LEU A 45 25.26 7.72 15.46
CA LEU A 45 25.50 6.41 14.82
C LEU A 45 26.99 6.09 14.64
N ARG A 46 27.87 6.81 15.35
CA ARG A 46 29.34 6.65 15.30
C ARG A 46 29.88 5.32 15.85
N THR A 47 29.06 4.32 16.12
CA THR A 47 29.54 2.94 16.35
C THR A 47 29.89 2.18 15.07
N HIS A 48 29.59 2.68 13.87
CA HIS A 48 30.07 2.03 12.64
C HIS A 48 30.50 3.04 11.57
N LEU A 49 31.80 3.35 11.56
CA LEU A 49 32.55 3.98 10.48
C LEU A 49 32.53 3.09 9.23
N SER A 50 31.38 2.97 8.56
CA SER A 50 31.13 2.01 7.47
C SER A 50 29.82 2.30 6.71
N SER A 51 29.37 3.56 6.56
CA SER A 51 28.13 3.82 5.81
C SER A 51 28.24 3.53 4.30
N SER A 52 29.42 3.19 3.79
CA SER A 52 29.65 2.76 2.40
C SER A 52 29.76 1.23 2.22
N LEU A 53 29.63 0.42 3.28
CA LEU A 53 29.82 -1.04 3.23
C LEU A 53 28.62 -1.87 3.69
N LYS A 54 27.58 -1.28 4.32
CA LYS A 54 26.37 -2.04 4.67
C LYS A 54 25.52 -2.28 3.41
N PRO A 55 25.18 -3.54 3.07
CA PRO A 55 24.26 -3.81 1.98
C PRO A 55 22.88 -3.22 2.30
N LYS A 56 22.20 -2.70 1.28
CA LYS A 56 20.83 -2.20 1.41
C LYS A 56 19.92 -3.32 1.89
N HIS A 57 19.08 -3.04 2.87
CA HIS A 57 18.05 -3.99 3.27
C HIS A 57 16.94 -4.05 2.21
N THR A 58 16.55 -5.24 1.80
CA THR A 58 15.63 -5.43 0.65
C THR A 58 14.31 -6.11 1.01
N ASN A 59 14.20 -6.74 2.19
CA ASN A 59 12.99 -7.45 2.62
C ASN A 59 12.10 -6.55 3.50
N VAL A 60 11.09 -5.91 2.91
CA VAL A 60 10.30 -4.87 3.61
C VAL A 60 8.81 -5.20 3.57
N ALA A 61 8.19 -5.30 4.75
CA ALA A 61 6.74 -5.38 4.89
C ALA A 61 6.19 -4.03 5.33
N PHE A 62 5.66 -3.25 4.39
CA PHE A 62 4.96 -2.01 4.69
C PHE A 62 3.46 -2.25 4.81
N LEU A 63 2.94 -2.22 6.05
CA LEU A 63 1.51 -2.26 6.26
C LEU A 63 0.92 -0.88 5.91
N LYS A 64 0.22 -0.87 4.78
CA LYS A 64 -0.44 0.30 4.24
C LYS A 64 -1.78 0.57 4.93
N THR A 65 -1.86 1.63 5.73
CA THR A 65 -3.09 2.10 6.39
C THR A 65 -3.85 3.13 5.54
N HIS A 66 -5.14 3.31 5.81
CA HIS A 66 -6.00 4.19 5.02
C HIS A 66 -5.83 5.68 5.37
N LYS A 67 -5.76 6.52 4.34
CA LYS A 67 -5.75 8.01 4.43
C LYS A 67 -4.57 8.64 5.20
N THR A 68 -3.46 7.91 5.27
CA THR A 68 -2.21 8.25 5.99
C THR A 68 -1.04 8.61 5.06
N ALA A 69 -1.31 9.11 3.85
CA ALA A 69 -0.30 9.30 2.78
C ALA A 69 0.39 8.00 2.29
N SER A 70 -0.17 6.84 2.62
CA SER A 70 0.39 5.52 2.36
C SER A 70 0.47 5.14 0.87
N THR A 71 -0.32 5.75 -0.03
CA THR A 71 -0.15 5.62 -1.50
C THR A 71 1.20 6.19 -1.96
N THR A 72 1.67 7.29 -1.35
CA THR A 72 2.98 7.88 -1.65
C THR A 72 4.10 6.92 -1.25
N MET A 73 4.01 6.35 -0.04
CA MET A 73 4.99 5.38 0.44
C MET A 73 5.00 4.10 -0.40
N GLN A 74 3.83 3.60 -0.81
CA GLN A 74 3.74 2.45 -1.72
C GLN A 74 4.42 2.71 -3.07
N ASN A 75 4.22 3.88 -3.68
CA ASN A 75 4.88 4.22 -4.95
C ASN A 75 6.41 4.24 -4.79
N LEU A 76 6.92 4.81 -3.70
CA LEU A 76 8.35 4.79 -3.35
C LEU A 76 8.86 3.34 -3.27
N LEU A 77 8.14 2.45 -2.55
CA LEU A 77 8.51 1.04 -2.41
C LEU A 77 8.44 0.25 -3.72
N PHE A 78 7.45 0.50 -4.58
CA PHE A 78 7.38 -0.11 -5.91
C PHE A 78 8.59 0.29 -6.76
N ARG A 79 8.97 1.57 -6.75
CA ARG A 79 10.14 2.07 -7.49
C ARG A 79 11.43 1.49 -6.95
N PHE A 80 11.58 1.43 -5.62
CA PHE A 80 12.73 0.79 -4.99
C PHE A 80 12.84 -0.68 -5.40
N ALA A 81 11.73 -1.42 -5.37
CA ALA A 81 11.71 -2.83 -5.76
C ALA A 81 12.11 -3.02 -7.24
N GLU A 82 11.57 -2.22 -8.16
CA GLU A 82 11.96 -2.30 -9.57
C GLU A 82 13.44 -1.97 -9.79
N ARG A 83 13.94 -0.91 -9.15
CA ARG A 83 15.35 -0.47 -9.27
C ARG A 83 16.32 -1.54 -8.80
N ASN A 84 15.93 -2.33 -7.79
CA ASN A 84 16.76 -3.36 -7.18
C ASN A 84 16.37 -4.78 -7.62
N ASN A 85 15.56 -4.92 -8.69
CA ASN A 85 15.10 -6.20 -9.23
C ASN A 85 14.42 -7.13 -8.20
N LEU A 86 13.71 -6.55 -7.24
CA LEU A 86 13.00 -7.28 -6.18
C LEU A 86 11.62 -7.74 -6.65
N THR A 87 11.04 -8.70 -5.93
CA THR A 87 9.66 -9.16 -6.14
C THR A 87 8.74 -8.49 -5.13
N VAL A 88 7.71 -7.80 -5.62
CA VAL A 88 6.65 -7.25 -4.77
C VAL A 88 5.48 -8.22 -4.72
N ALA A 89 5.02 -8.61 -3.53
CA ALA A 89 3.78 -9.37 -3.39
C ALA A 89 2.61 -8.54 -3.91
N LEU A 90 1.89 -9.07 -4.88
CA LEU A 90 0.72 -8.39 -5.46
C LEU A 90 -0.52 -9.26 -5.29
N PRO A 91 -1.71 -8.67 -5.15
CA PRO A 91 -2.93 -9.45 -4.96
C PRO A 91 -3.28 -10.32 -6.17
N VAL A 92 -3.98 -11.42 -5.92
CA VAL A 92 -4.68 -12.15 -6.99
C VAL A 92 -5.68 -11.22 -7.69
N GLN A 93 -5.92 -11.46 -8.99
CA GLN A 93 -6.69 -10.57 -9.85
C GLN A 93 -8.11 -10.30 -9.31
N ALA A 94 -8.75 -11.30 -8.71
CA ALA A 94 -10.08 -11.18 -8.10
C ALA A 94 -10.13 -10.14 -6.96
N CYS A 95 -8.99 -9.83 -6.33
CA CYS A 95 -8.89 -8.82 -5.29
C CYS A 95 -8.51 -7.41 -5.80
N GLY A 96 -8.26 -7.27 -7.11
CA GLY A 96 -7.84 -6.00 -7.70
C GLY A 96 -6.45 -5.57 -7.23
N HIS A 97 -6.36 -4.40 -6.59
CA HIS A 97 -5.09 -3.81 -6.13
C HIS A 97 -4.87 -3.93 -4.61
N GLN A 98 -5.81 -4.57 -3.91
CA GLN A 98 -5.77 -4.79 -2.47
C GLN A 98 -5.79 -6.28 -2.19
N PHE A 99 -5.31 -6.75 -1.04
CA PHE A 99 -5.39 -8.15 -0.65
C PHE A 99 -6.79 -8.50 -0.10
N CYS A 100 -7.82 -8.29 -0.92
CA CYS A 100 -9.23 -8.56 -0.62
C CYS A 100 -9.71 -7.97 0.72
N TYR A 101 -9.22 -6.78 1.04
CA TYR A 101 -9.70 -5.99 2.17
C TYR A 101 -11.23 -5.82 2.11
N PRO A 102 -11.98 -5.91 3.22
CA PRO A 102 -11.53 -5.93 4.63
C PRO A 102 -11.26 -7.30 5.25
N ARG A 103 -11.24 -8.38 4.45
CA ARG A 103 -10.95 -9.70 5.01
C ARG A 103 -9.54 -9.72 5.59
N THR A 104 -9.38 -10.42 6.72
CA THR A 104 -8.07 -10.65 7.33
C THR A 104 -7.12 -11.25 6.30
N PHE A 105 -5.90 -10.71 6.23
CA PHE A 105 -4.91 -11.14 5.26
C PHE A 105 -4.61 -12.64 5.39
N ASN A 106 -4.39 -13.27 4.23
CA ASN A 106 -3.97 -14.64 4.08
C ASN A 106 -3.04 -14.75 2.86
N ALA A 107 -1.99 -15.57 2.95
CA ALA A 107 -0.99 -15.70 1.88
C ALA A 107 -1.57 -16.18 0.53
N HIS A 108 -2.69 -16.91 0.53
CA HIS A 108 -3.40 -17.32 -0.71
C HIS A 108 -3.97 -16.14 -1.51
N LEU A 109 -4.04 -14.95 -0.90
CA LEU A 109 -4.46 -13.72 -1.59
C LEU A 109 -3.33 -13.12 -2.43
N VAL A 110 -2.11 -13.65 -2.33
CA VAL A 110 -0.94 -13.23 -3.12
C VAL A 110 -0.91 -13.96 -4.46
N HIS A 111 -0.64 -13.23 -5.53
CA HIS A 111 -0.54 -13.77 -6.87
C HIS A 111 0.65 -14.74 -6.98
N PRO A 112 0.49 -15.97 -7.50
CA PRO A 112 1.56 -16.98 -7.54
C PRO A 112 2.86 -16.52 -8.21
N HIS A 113 2.76 -15.74 -9.30
CA HIS A 113 3.94 -15.17 -9.99
C HIS A 113 4.70 -14.10 -9.19
N THR A 114 4.25 -13.79 -7.97
CA THR A 114 4.87 -12.80 -7.08
C THR A 114 5.39 -13.44 -5.78
N LEU A 115 5.59 -14.76 -5.81
CA LEU A 115 6.16 -15.55 -4.73
C LEU A 115 7.55 -16.11 -5.13
N PRO A 116 8.49 -16.22 -4.19
CA PRO A 116 8.49 -15.56 -2.88
C PRO A 116 8.71 -14.04 -3.02
N PRO A 117 8.11 -13.20 -2.15
CA PRO A 117 8.27 -11.75 -2.22
C PRO A 117 9.43 -11.24 -1.35
N ASN A 118 9.98 -10.09 -1.75
CA ASN A 118 10.84 -9.26 -0.91
C ASN A 118 10.07 -8.08 -0.31
N VAL A 119 9.06 -7.55 -1.02
CA VAL A 119 8.33 -6.36 -0.59
C VAL A 119 6.84 -6.62 -0.56
N VAL A 120 6.15 -6.20 0.50
CA VAL A 120 4.68 -6.18 0.57
C VAL A 120 4.22 -4.78 0.93
N THR A 121 3.33 -4.19 0.13
CA THR A 121 2.88 -2.80 0.34
C THR A 121 1.47 -2.49 -0.19
N SER A 122 0.67 -3.50 -0.54
CA SER A 122 -0.75 -3.32 -0.91
C SER A 122 -1.65 -3.34 0.32
N HIS A 123 -2.82 -2.68 0.24
CA HIS A 123 -3.78 -2.65 1.35
C HIS A 123 -4.21 -4.06 1.77
N MET A 124 -4.24 -4.28 3.08
CA MET A 124 -4.68 -5.53 3.72
C MET A 124 -5.22 -5.22 5.12
N ARG A 125 -5.98 -6.15 5.70
CA ARG A 125 -6.17 -6.20 7.16
C ARG A 125 -5.07 -7.09 7.73
N PHE A 126 -4.18 -6.52 8.54
CA PHE A 126 -2.94 -7.18 8.94
C PHE A 126 -3.18 -8.53 9.64
N ASN A 127 -2.37 -9.51 9.26
CA ASN A 127 -2.30 -10.81 9.92
C ASN A 127 -0.83 -11.19 10.07
N ARG A 128 -0.30 -11.03 11.30
CA ARG A 128 1.10 -11.25 11.58
C ARG A 128 1.57 -12.66 11.25
N ALA A 129 0.79 -13.67 11.62
CA ALA A 129 1.19 -15.07 11.43
C ALA A 129 1.29 -15.45 9.94
N GLU A 130 0.39 -14.91 9.11
CA GLU A 130 0.45 -15.09 7.65
C GLU A 130 1.61 -14.31 7.03
N MET A 131 1.86 -13.07 7.50
CA MET A 131 2.97 -12.25 7.03
C MET A 131 4.33 -12.87 7.35
N GLN A 132 4.51 -13.43 8.55
CA GLN A 132 5.73 -14.14 8.94
C GLN A 132 5.97 -15.42 8.13
N ARG A 133 4.90 -16.09 7.67
CA ARG A 133 5.01 -17.25 6.78
C ARG A 133 5.33 -16.86 5.34
N LEU A 134 4.83 -15.70 4.90
CA LEU A 134 5.02 -15.22 3.53
C LEU A 134 6.40 -14.59 3.31
N MET A 135 6.87 -13.81 4.28
CA MET A 135 8.04 -12.95 4.14
C MET A 135 9.32 -13.62 4.67
N PRO A 136 10.51 -13.31 4.10
CA PRO A 136 11.78 -13.75 4.65
C PRO A 136 11.98 -13.39 6.13
N ASN A 137 12.74 -14.19 6.87
CA ASN A 137 12.92 -14.02 8.33
C ASN A 137 13.54 -12.68 8.74
N ASP A 138 14.37 -12.08 7.88
CA ASP A 138 15.02 -10.81 8.13
C ASP A 138 14.15 -9.59 7.79
N THR A 139 12.87 -9.80 7.44
CA THR A 139 11.98 -8.73 6.99
C THR A 139 11.78 -7.65 8.05
N ILE A 140 11.99 -6.39 7.65
CA ILE A 140 11.68 -5.22 8.46
C ILE A 140 10.23 -4.78 8.22
N TYR A 141 9.47 -4.69 9.31
CA TYR A 141 8.06 -4.28 9.29
C TYR A 141 7.94 -2.79 9.57
N VAL A 142 7.25 -2.08 8.67
CA VAL A 142 7.01 -0.64 8.75
C VAL A 142 5.53 -0.36 8.55
N THR A 143 4.99 0.64 9.22
CA THR A 143 3.65 1.16 8.92
C THR A 143 3.63 2.67 9.06
N ILE A 144 2.48 3.29 8.81
CA ILE A 144 2.30 4.73 8.91
C ILE A 144 0.96 5.03 9.57
N LEU A 145 0.92 6.02 10.46
CA LEU A 145 -0.28 6.54 11.08
C LEU A 145 -0.45 8.02 10.73
N ARG A 146 -1.60 8.57 11.10
CA ARG A 146 -1.95 9.98 10.91
C ARG A 146 -2.83 10.42 12.08
N GLU A 147 -2.82 11.71 12.39
CA GLU A 147 -3.66 12.27 13.45
C GLU A 147 -5.14 11.93 13.17
N PRO A 148 -5.84 11.25 14.10
CA PRO A 148 -7.18 10.73 13.87
C PRO A 148 -8.23 11.77 13.49
N GLY A 149 -8.16 12.99 14.02
CA GLY A 149 -8.99 14.12 13.59
C GLY A 149 -8.92 14.33 12.08
N SER A 150 -7.74 14.67 11.57
CA SER A 150 -7.52 14.96 10.15
C SER A 150 -7.69 13.72 9.25
N MET A 151 -7.41 12.53 9.77
CA MET A 151 -7.59 11.27 9.05
C MET A 151 -9.08 10.93 8.89
N PHE A 152 -9.87 11.03 9.97
CA PHE A 152 -11.29 10.71 9.95
C PHE A 152 -12.10 11.65 9.07
N GLU A 153 -11.78 12.95 9.08
CA GLU A 153 -12.36 13.89 8.10
C GLU A 153 -12.11 13.41 6.67
N SER A 154 -10.88 12.95 6.39
CA SER A 154 -10.55 12.42 5.08
C SER A 154 -11.27 11.10 4.76
N LEU A 155 -11.52 10.24 5.75
CA LEU A 155 -12.27 8.99 5.59
C LEU A 155 -13.74 9.29 5.30
N PHE A 156 -14.34 10.17 6.11
CA PHE A 156 -15.74 10.59 6.02
C PHE A 156 -16.05 11.15 4.64
N SER A 157 -15.26 12.13 4.18
CA SER A 157 -15.46 12.72 2.85
C SER A 157 -15.15 11.72 1.73
N TYR A 158 -14.08 10.94 1.81
CA TYR A 158 -13.67 10.04 0.73
C TYR A 158 -14.62 8.85 0.54
N TYR A 159 -15.12 8.27 1.63
CA TYR A 159 -15.99 7.09 1.59
C TYR A 159 -17.48 7.42 1.73
N ASN A 160 -17.87 8.69 1.57
CA ASN A 160 -19.25 9.15 1.78
C ASN A 160 -20.30 8.42 0.92
N GLN A 161 -19.93 7.90 -0.25
CA GLN A 161 -20.84 7.15 -1.15
C GLN A 161 -20.81 5.62 -0.94
N TYR A 162 -19.85 5.12 -0.15
CA TYR A 162 -19.55 3.69 -0.01
C TYR A 162 -19.88 3.17 1.39
N CYS A 163 -19.38 3.86 2.42
CA CYS A 163 -19.61 3.51 3.81
C CYS A 163 -21.06 3.80 4.20
N GLN A 164 -21.83 2.77 4.56
CA GLN A 164 -23.24 2.93 4.90
C GLN A 164 -23.46 3.85 6.10
N SER A 165 -22.53 3.85 7.07
CA SER A 165 -22.58 4.76 8.21
C SER A 165 -22.49 6.23 7.79
N PHE A 166 -21.69 6.56 6.77
CA PHE A 166 -21.57 7.93 6.26
C PHE A 166 -22.73 8.30 5.33
N LYS A 167 -23.17 7.39 4.46
CA LYS A 167 -24.28 7.62 3.52
C LYS A 167 -25.58 8.01 4.21
N ARG A 168 -25.82 7.46 5.40
CA ARG A 168 -27.06 7.68 6.17
C ARG A 168 -27.08 9.04 6.88
N VAL A 169 -25.99 9.79 6.86
CA VAL A 169 -25.90 11.10 7.51
C VAL A 169 -26.56 12.15 6.61
N PRO A 170 -27.56 12.89 7.11
CA PRO A 170 -28.21 13.96 6.35
C PRO A 170 -27.18 14.97 5.85
N ASN A 171 -27.30 15.34 4.57
CA ASN A 171 -26.43 16.30 3.87
C ASN A 171 -24.93 15.95 3.86
N GLY A 172 -24.53 14.79 4.38
CA GLY A 172 -23.12 14.45 4.60
C GLY A 172 -22.41 15.41 5.56
N SER A 173 -23.08 15.87 6.63
CA SER A 173 -22.45 16.69 7.66
C SER A 173 -21.62 15.83 8.62
N LEU A 174 -20.33 16.13 8.73
CA LEU A 174 -19.43 15.47 9.67
C LEU A 174 -19.84 15.76 11.12
N GLU A 175 -20.32 16.97 11.39
CA GLU A 175 -20.82 17.43 12.68
C GLU A 175 -22.04 16.61 13.11
N ALA A 176 -23.04 16.47 12.22
CA ALA A 176 -24.24 15.67 12.51
C ALA A 176 -23.89 14.21 12.83
N PHE A 177 -22.92 13.62 12.11
CA PHE A 177 -22.43 12.28 12.44
C PHE A 177 -21.83 12.23 13.85
N LEU A 178 -21.01 13.21 14.23
CA LEU A 178 -20.28 13.20 15.50
C LEU A 178 -21.13 13.62 16.71
N ASP A 179 -22.26 14.29 16.49
CA ASP A 179 -23.23 14.60 17.53
C ASP A 179 -23.99 13.34 18.00
N GLU A 180 -24.32 12.43 17.06
CA GLU A 180 -25.02 11.18 17.37
C GLU A 180 -24.40 9.97 16.64
N PRO A 181 -23.12 9.62 16.87
CA PRO A 181 -22.43 8.64 16.03
C PRO A 181 -23.07 7.26 16.07
N TRP A 182 -23.63 6.86 17.21
CA TRP A 182 -24.35 5.59 17.36
C TRP A 182 -25.68 5.51 16.61
N ARG A 183 -26.28 6.65 16.25
CA ARG A 183 -27.46 6.69 15.38
C ARG A 183 -27.13 6.22 13.96
N TYR A 184 -25.91 6.50 13.52
CA TYR A 184 -25.44 6.20 12.17
C TYR A 184 -24.52 4.99 12.11
N TYR A 185 -23.77 4.67 13.15
CA TYR A 185 -22.79 3.61 13.09
C TYR A 185 -23.41 2.23 13.37
N ARG A 186 -23.14 1.27 12.48
CA ARG A 186 -23.49 -0.15 12.68
C ARG A 186 -22.26 -1.04 12.43
N PRO A 187 -21.77 -1.80 13.43
CA PRO A 187 -20.51 -2.55 13.33
C PRO A 187 -20.44 -3.53 12.15
N ASP A 188 -21.51 -4.27 11.87
CA ASP A 188 -21.52 -5.38 10.91
C ASP A 188 -21.89 -4.95 9.48
N GLU A 189 -22.16 -3.67 9.27
CA GLU A 189 -22.51 -3.19 7.94
C GLU A 189 -21.30 -3.10 7.00
N LYS A 190 -21.60 -3.15 5.70
CA LYS A 190 -20.62 -2.96 4.65
C LYS A 190 -19.85 -1.66 4.86
N ASP A 191 -18.52 -1.78 4.76
CA ASP A 191 -17.57 -0.66 4.85
C ASP A 191 -17.58 0.08 6.19
N SER A 192 -18.07 -0.54 7.28
CA SER A 192 -18.11 0.05 8.63
C SER A 192 -16.72 0.33 9.21
N MET A 193 -15.68 -0.36 8.74
CA MET A 193 -14.30 -0.18 9.20
C MET A 193 -13.72 1.21 8.93
N TYR A 194 -14.25 1.94 7.96
CA TYR A 194 -13.86 3.34 7.72
C TYR A 194 -14.51 4.32 8.72
N ALA A 195 -15.57 3.90 9.40
CA ALA A 195 -16.38 4.78 10.24
C ALA A 195 -15.97 4.78 11.72
N ARG A 196 -15.07 3.89 12.15
CA ARG A 196 -14.61 3.84 13.54
C ARG A 196 -13.28 3.07 13.67
N ASN A 197 -12.32 3.66 14.37
CA ASN A 197 -11.01 3.08 14.70
C ASN A 197 -10.34 2.36 13.50
N THR A 198 -10.27 3.04 12.36
CA THR A 198 -9.78 2.47 11.09
C THR A 198 -8.32 2.04 11.16
N LEU A 199 -7.45 2.76 11.88
CA LEU A 199 -6.03 2.36 12.01
C LEU A 199 -5.91 1.06 12.81
N THR A 200 -6.66 0.97 13.93
CA THR A 200 -6.77 -0.25 14.73
C THR A 200 -7.26 -1.42 13.87
N PHE A 201 -8.26 -1.20 13.02
CA PHE A 201 -8.78 -2.23 12.11
C PHE A 201 -7.74 -2.67 11.07
N ASP A 202 -7.07 -1.72 10.41
CA ASP A 202 -6.04 -1.98 9.40
C ASP A 202 -4.88 -2.81 9.98
N LEU A 203 -4.49 -2.52 11.23
CA LEU A 203 -3.49 -3.24 12.02
C LEU A 203 -3.96 -4.62 12.52
N GLY A 204 -5.16 -5.07 12.14
CA GLY A 204 -5.70 -6.39 12.49
C GLY A 204 -6.42 -6.43 13.83
N GLY A 205 -6.58 -5.29 14.50
CA GLY A 205 -7.28 -5.16 15.77
C GLY A 205 -8.81 -5.22 15.65
N ASP A 206 -9.45 -5.12 16.80
CA ASP A 206 -10.88 -4.99 16.98
C ASP A 206 -11.24 -3.51 17.14
N LYS A 207 -11.87 -2.95 16.10
CA LYS A 207 -12.28 -1.54 16.04
C LYS A 207 -13.46 -1.21 16.95
N ASP A 208 -14.19 -2.22 17.42
CA ASP A 208 -15.45 -2.08 18.14
C ASP A 208 -15.36 -2.48 19.60
N ARG A 209 -14.13 -2.60 20.13
CA ARG A 209 -13.88 -3.00 21.52
C ARG A 209 -14.77 -2.20 22.49
N PRO A 210 -15.52 -2.86 23.40
CA PRO A 210 -16.38 -2.18 24.36
C PRO A 210 -15.62 -1.19 25.23
N ALA A 211 -16.27 -0.08 25.60
CA ALA A 211 -15.65 1.01 26.36
C ALA A 211 -15.06 0.56 27.71
N ALA A 212 -15.69 -0.41 28.38
CA ALA A 212 -15.21 -0.98 29.64
C ALA A 212 -13.79 -1.57 29.54
N ASP A 213 -13.47 -2.19 28.40
CA ASP A 213 -12.18 -2.84 28.16
C ASP A 213 -11.22 -2.00 27.30
N ALA A 214 -11.70 -0.93 26.69
CA ALA A 214 -11.00 -0.21 25.62
C ALA A 214 -9.62 0.29 26.05
N THR A 215 -9.45 0.71 27.31
CA THR A 215 -8.16 1.21 27.80
C THR A 215 -7.12 0.09 27.95
N ALA A 216 -7.50 -1.04 28.55
CA ALA A 216 -6.61 -2.19 28.71
C ALA A 216 -6.27 -2.80 27.35
N TYR A 217 -7.27 -2.92 26.48
CA TYR A 217 -7.11 -3.37 25.10
C TYR A 217 -6.16 -2.46 24.32
N ALA A 218 -6.36 -1.14 24.34
CA ALA A 218 -5.51 -0.19 23.64
C ALA A 218 -4.06 -0.29 24.09
N ARG A 219 -3.80 -0.42 25.40
CA ARG A 219 -2.44 -0.59 25.93
C ARG A 219 -1.77 -1.85 25.41
N ALA A 220 -2.48 -2.98 25.45
CA ALA A 220 -1.97 -4.25 24.94
C ALA A 220 -1.73 -4.20 23.42
N PHE A 221 -2.64 -3.57 22.68
CA PHE A 221 -2.54 -3.44 21.23
C PHE A 221 -1.38 -2.53 20.80
N VAL A 222 -1.16 -1.42 21.52
CA VAL A 222 0.02 -0.55 21.33
C VAL A 222 1.32 -1.35 21.55
N ALA A 223 1.41 -2.09 22.65
CA ALA A 223 2.60 -2.89 22.96
C ALA A 223 2.87 -3.97 21.90
N GLU A 224 1.83 -4.66 21.43
CA GLU A 224 1.96 -5.65 20.35
C GLU A 224 2.39 -4.99 19.04
N THR A 225 1.83 -3.82 18.72
CA THR A 225 2.23 -3.06 17.52
C THR A 225 3.69 -2.63 17.60
N GLU A 226 4.15 -2.11 18.75
CA GLU A 226 5.53 -1.67 18.95
C GLU A 226 6.52 -2.83 18.87
N ARG A 227 6.12 -4.03 19.31
CA ARG A 227 6.95 -5.24 19.20
C ARG A 227 7.06 -5.76 17.76
N VAL A 228 6.11 -5.41 16.88
CA VAL A 228 6.05 -5.93 15.51
C VAL A 228 6.70 -4.97 14.51
N PHE A 229 6.41 -3.68 14.62
CA PHE A 229 6.86 -2.68 13.64
C PHE A 229 8.13 -1.99 14.11
N SER A 230 9.23 -2.18 13.37
CA SER A 230 10.51 -1.50 13.63
C SER A 230 10.41 0.02 13.46
N LEU A 231 9.47 0.49 12.64
CA LEU A 231 9.16 1.91 12.49
C LEU A 231 7.65 2.10 12.24
N VAL A 232 7.05 2.97 13.05
CA VAL A 232 5.71 3.51 12.80
C VAL A 232 5.87 4.97 12.39
N MET A 233 5.73 5.24 11.10
CA MET A 233 5.83 6.57 10.53
C MET A 233 4.63 7.43 10.92
N ILE A 234 4.79 8.75 10.92
CA ILE A 234 3.70 9.71 11.16
C ILE A 234 3.55 10.60 9.92
N ALA A 235 2.35 10.63 9.33
CA ALA A 235 2.09 11.32 8.08
C ALA A 235 2.34 12.84 8.15
N GLU A 236 2.14 13.45 9.33
CA GLU A 236 2.46 14.87 9.58
C GLU A 236 3.96 15.14 9.53
N TYR A 237 4.78 14.14 9.83
CA TYR A 237 6.25 14.20 9.88
C TYR A 237 6.86 13.21 8.87
N PHE A 238 6.33 13.21 7.64
CA PHE A 238 6.68 12.23 6.62
C PHE A 238 8.16 12.28 6.22
N ASP A 239 8.72 13.48 6.07
CA ASP A 239 10.14 13.66 5.71
C ASP A 239 11.07 13.17 6.83
N GLU A 240 10.74 13.50 8.08
CA GLU A 240 11.46 13.04 9.27
C GLU A 240 11.36 11.52 9.42
N SER A 241 10.17 10.95 9.16
CA SER A 241 9.96 9.51 9.16
C SER A 241 10.79 8.81 8.08
N LEU A 242 10.96 9.42 6.90
CA LEU A 242 11.82 8.89 5.84
C LEU A 242 13.30 8.94 6.19
N VAL A 243 13.74 9.92 6.99
CA VAL A 243 15.11 9.93 7.53
C VAL A 243 15.32 8.67 8.37
N LEU A 244 14.44 8.38 9.34
CA LEU A 244 14.54 7.16 10.14
C LEU A 244 14.49 5.90 9.28
N LEU A 245 13.56 5.82 8.31
CA LEU A 245 13.45 4.69 7.40
C LEU A 245 14.75 4.45 6.62
N ARG A 246 15.35 5.52 6.11
CA ARG A 246 16.60 5.45 5.34
C ARG A 246 17.75 4.88 6.18
N HIS A 247 17.89 5.34 7.42
CA HIS A 247 18.88 4.79 8.37
C HIS A 247 18.57 3.34 8.73
N LEU A 248 17.31 3.02 9.02
CA LEU A 248 16.85 1.67 9.37
C LEU A 248 17.15 0.65 8.27
N LEU A 249 16.94 1.01 7.00
CA LEU A 249 17.09 0.11 5.86
C LEU A 249 18.46 0.19 5.19
N SER A 250 19.37 1.06 5.68
CA SER A 250 20.65 1.37 5.03
C SER A 250 20.45 1.79 3.57
N TRP A 251 19.46 2.66 3.30
CA TRP A 251 19.12 3.13 1.96
C TRP A 251 19.85 4.42 1.60
N ASP A 252 20.01 4.66 0.30
CA ASP A 252 20.54 5.93 -0.19
C ASP A 252 19.46 7.01 -0.19
N LEU A 253 19.88 8.27 -0.36
CA LEU A 253 18.95 9.39 -0.44
C LEU A 253 18.00 9.24 -1.64
N GLU A 254 18.51 8.74 -2.76
CA GLU A 254 17.78 8.52 -4.01
C GLU A 254 16.66 7.48 -3.87
N ASP A 255 16.80 6.54 -2.94
CA ASP A 255 15.84 5.45 -2.72
C ASP A 255 14.59 5.92 -1.97
N VAL A 256 14.67 7.05 -1.26
CA VAL A 256 13.56 7.63 -0.49
C VAL A 256 12.92 8.86 -1.14
N LEU A 257 13.30 9.19 -2.38
CA LEU A 257 12.70 10.32 -3.11
C LEU A 257 11.29 9.99 -3.58
N TYR A 258 10.36 10.92 -3.37
CA TYR A 258 8.95 10.72 -3.67
C TYR A 258 8.28 11.95 -4.29
N VAL A 259 7.08 11.76 -4.83
CA VAL A 259 6.12 12.83 -5.12
C VAL A 259 4.84 12.49 -4.37
N LYS A 260 4.16 13.50 -3.83
CA LYS A 260 2.92 13.29 -3.07
C LYS A 260 1.82 12.80 -4.01
N LEU A 261 1.25 11.63 -3.74
CA LEU A 261 0.17 11.05 -4.54
C LEU A 261 -1.14 10.96 -3.75
N ASN A 262 -2.25 10.80 -4.48
CA ASN A 262 -3.59 10.65 -3.92
C ASN A 262 -4.01 11.82 -3.02
N MET A 263 -3.65 13.04 -3.44
CA MET A 263 -3.97 14.26 -2.71
C MET A 263 -5.38 14.74 -3.05
N ARG A 264 -6.13 15.17 -2.04
CA ARG A 264 -7.37 15.92 -2.24
C ARG A 264 -7.06 17.38 -2.56
N MET A 265 -7.82 17.95 -3.50
CA MET A 265 -7.84 19.40 -3.72
C MET A 265 -8.27 20.13 -2.44
N SER A 266 -7.77 21.35 -2.22
CA SER A 266 -8.08 22.13 -1.01
C SER A 266 -9.58 22.38 -0.83
N GLY A 267 -10.34 22.58 -1.92
CA GLY A 267 -11.80 22.75 -1.87
C GLY A 267 -12.58 21.50 -1.44
N SER A 268 -11.95 20.31 -1.45
CA SER A 268 -12.57 19.05 -0.99
C SER A 268 -12.18 18.68 0.45
N LYS A 269 -11.61 19.63 1.22
CA LYS A 269 -11.20 19.43 2.62
C LYS A 269 -12.08 20.28 3.54
N HIS A 270 -12.59 19.67 4.61
CA HIS A 270 -13.28 20.40 5.66
C HIS A 270 -12.27 20.90 6.68
N SER A 271 -12.32 22.21 7.00
CA SER A 271 -11.56 22.75 8.12
C SER A 271 -12.16 22.23 9.42
N LEU A 272 -11.35 21.53 10.23
CA LEU A 272 -11.80 21.04 11.52
C LEU A 272 -11.66 22.13 12.57
N SER A 273 -12.78 22.47 13.22
CA SER A 273 -12.72 23.28 14.44
C SER A 273 -12.07 22.45 15.57
N PRO A 274 -11.46 23.10 16.58
CA PRO A 274 -10.87 22.38 17.72
C PRO A 274 -11.87 21.45 18.42
N GLY A 275 -13.12 21.89 18.59
CA GLY A 275 -14.18 21.07 19.20
C GLY A 275 -14.54 19.83 18.37
N LEU A 276 -14.53 19.94 17.05
CA LEU A 276 -14.81 18.82 16.16
C LEU A 276 -13.69 17.77 16.21
N ALA A 277 -12.42 18.22 16.23
CA ALA A 277 -11.28 17.32 16.39
C ALA A 277 -11.35 16.51 17.70
N VAL A 278 -11.78 17.12 18.81
CA VAL A 278 -11.98 16.43 20.09
C VAL A 278 -13.08 15.36 19.98
N LYS A 279 -14.23 15.67 19.36
CA LYS A 279 -15.30 14.68 19.13
C LYS A 279 -14.82 13.49 18.28
N ILE A 280 -14.06 13.76 17.22
CA ILE A 280 -13.49 12.71 16.37
C ILE A 280 -12.55 11.80 17.17
N ARG A 281 -11.66 12.37 17.98
CA ARG A 281 -10.73 11.59 18.80
C ARG A 281 -11.45 10.77 19.86
N ALA A 282 -12.51 11.31 20.46
CA ALA A 282 -13.35 10.57 21.40
C ALA A 282 -14.07 9.39 20.74
N TRP A 283 -14.61 9.61 19.53
CA TRP A 283 -15.25 8.55 18.74
C TRP A 283 -14.26 7.45 18.31
N ASN A 284 -13.03 7.85 17.95
CA ASN A 284 -11.94 6.98 17.53
C ASN A 284 -10.88 6.80 18.63
N ALA A 285 -11.32 6.50 19.86
CA ALA A 285 -10.46 6.51 21.04
C ALA A 285 -9.28 5.51 20.96
N LEU A 286 -9.42 4.38 20.26
CA LEU A 286 -8.32 3.41 20.10
C LEU A 286 -7.24 3.98 19.18
N ASP A 287 -7.64 4.56 18.05
CA ASP A 287 -6.74 5.22 17.10
C ASP A 287 -6.06 6.45 17.73
N ALA A 288 -6.77 7.20 18.58
CA ALA A 288 -6.21 8.34 19.33
C ALA A 288 -5.06 7.90 20.24
N ARG A 289 -5.26 6.85 21.05
CA ARG A 289 -4.22 6.30 21.92
C ARG A 289 -3.04 5.73 21.14
N LEU A 290 -3.33 5.04 20.04
CA LEU A 290 -2.32 4.51 19.13
C LEU A 290 -1.45 5.63 18.55
N TYR A 291 -2.09 6.69 18.02
CA TYR A 291 -1.39 7.85 17.46
C TYR A 291 -0.53 8.55 18.50
N ASP A 292 -1.07 8.83 19.70
CA ASP A 292 -0.33 9.56 20.74
C ASP A 292 0.95 8.82 21.14
N HIS A 293 0.88 7.50 21.31
CA HIS A 293 2.04 6.67 21.62
C HIS A 293 3.08 6.71 20.50
N PHE A 294 2.68 6.47 19.25
CA PHE A 294 3.62 6.36 18.14
C PHE A 294 4.15 7.70 17.65
N ASN A 295 3.40 8.79 17.82
CA ASN A 295 3.93 10.13 17.65
C ASN A 295 5.05 10.41 18.66
N ALA A 296 4.82 10.11 19.94
CA ALA A 296 5.86 10.22 20.96
C ALA A 296 7.05 9.27 20.68
N SER A 297 6.79 8.05 20.22
CA SER A 297 7.83 7.09 19.84
C SER A 297 8.69 7.58 18.68
N LEU A 298 8.08 8.14 17.63
CA LEU A 298 8.78 8.75 16.51
C LEU A 298 9.73 9.86 17.00
N TRP A 299 9.24 10.77 17.83
CA TRP A 299 10.06 11.87 18.35
C TRP A 299 11.20 11.39 19.26
N ARG A 300 10.99 10.33 20.05
CA ARG A 300 12.10 9.70 20.80
C ARG A 300 13.18 9.17 19.85
N GLN A 301 12.82 8.50 18.76
CA GLN A 301 13.77 7.98 17.77
C GLN A 301 14.50 9.11 17.03
N LEU A 302 13.80 10.17 16.63
CA LEU A 302 14.39 11.35 15.99
C LEU A 302 15.36 12.09 16.92
N THR A 303 15.01 12.23 18.20
CA THR A 303 15.91 12.84 19.20
C THR A 303 17.15 11.98 19.41
N ALA A 304 17.03 10.66 19.46
CA ALA A 304 18.18 9.75 19.56
C ALA A 304 19.11 9.85 18.33
N LEU A 305 18.56 10.03 17.13
CA LEU A 305 19.33 10.27 15.90
C LEU A 305 20.02 11.66 15.89
N GLY A 306 19.54 12.59 16.72
CA GLY A 306 20.08 13.94 16.87
C GLY A 306 19.30 14.97 16.05
N PRO A 307 18.57 15.91 16.69
CA PRO A 307 17.70 16.87 16.00
C PRO A 307 18.40 17.71 14.91
N ALA A 308 19.63 18.15 15.17
CA ALA A 308 20.43 18.88 14.18
C ALA A 308 20.80 18.02 12.97
N CYS A 309 21.01 16.71 13.16
CA CYS A 309 21.24 15.79 12.06
C CYS A 309 19.97 15.56 11.24
N VAL A 310 18.87 15.25 11.90
CA VAL A 310 17.56 15.08 11.27
C VAL A 310 17.22 16.30 10.42
N ALA A 311 17.35 17.51 10.98
CA ALA A 311 17.07 18.74 10.24
C ALA A 311 17.97 18.91 8.99
N ARG A 312 19.24 18.49 9.05
CA ARG A 312 20.15 18.51 7.91
C ARG A 312 19.70 17.51 6.84
N GLU A 313 19.39 16.29 7.22
CA GLU A 313 18.95 15.25 6.27
C GLU A 313 17.60 15.57 5.63
N VAL A 314 16.64 16.12 6.38
CA VAL A 314 15.38 16.62 5.82
C VAL A 314 15.63 17.71 4.77
N ARG A 315 16.56 18.64 5.02
CA ARG A 315 16.94 19.66 4.01
C ARG A 315 17.55 19.02 2.77
N LEU A 316 18.39 18.01 2.92
CA LEU A 316 18.99 17.27 1.80
C LEU A 316 17.94 16.53 0.99
N LEU A 317 17.02 15.83 1.67
CA LEU A 317 15.87 15.14 1.07
C LEU A 317 15.03 16.11 0.24
N ARG A 318 14.61 17.24 0.81
CA ARG A 318 13.81 18.25 0.10
C ARG A 318 14.53 18.81 -1.12
N ARG A 319 15.83 19.10 -1.02
CA ARG A 319 16.64 19.57 -2.17
C ARG A 319 16.78 18.50 -3.26
N ALA A 320 17.02 17.24 -2.89
CA ALA A 320 17.13 16.14 -3.84
C ALA A 320 15.78 15.87 -4.53
N GLN A 321 14.68 15.90 -3.78
CA GLN A 321 13.33 15.77 -4.30
C GLN A 321 13.00 16.90 -5.28
N GLU A 322 13.30 18.16 -4.93
CA GLU A 322 13.09 19.29 -5.84
C GLU A 322 13.89 19.13 -7.13
N ARG A 323 15.15 18.69 -7.06
CA ARG A 323 15.97 18.44 -8.25
C ARG A 323 15.38 17.35 -9.13
N LEU A 324 15.01 16.20 -8.55
CA LEU A 324 14.38 15.08 -9.28
C LEU A 324 13.10 15.55 -9.97
N VAL A 325 12.25 16.23 -9.23
CA VAL A 325 10.96 16.74 -9.71
C VAL A 325 11.17 17.76 -10.82
N ARG A 326 12.04 18.76 -10.65
CA ARG A 326 12.34 19.70 -11.74
C ARG A 326 12.88 19.00 -12.98
N GLY A 327 13.72 17.98 -12.82
CA GLY A 327 14.20 17.15 -13.93
C GLY A 327 13.06 16.50 -14.72
N CYS A 328 12.08 15.91 -14.02
CA CYS A 328 10.91 15.29 -14.65
C CYS A 328 9.92 16.28 -15.29
N PHE A 329 9.93 17.54 -14.87
CA PHE A 329 8.95 18.56 -15.23
C PHE A 329 9.57 19.75 -15.98
N GLY A 330 10.64 19.53 -16.75
CA GLY A 330 11.21 20.55 -17.65
C GLY A 330 11.82 21.76 -16.92
N GLY A 331 12.45 21.53 -15.77
CA GLY A 331 13.07 22.55 -14.92
C GLY A 331 12.11 23.26 -13.96
N ARG A 332 10.81 22.95 -14.02
CA ARG A 332 9.76 23.61 -13.23
C ARG A 332 9.22 22.68 -12.14
N LEU A 333 8.56 23.27 -11.15
CA LEU A 333 7.78 22.49 -10.18
C LEU A 333 6.46 22.01 -10.84
N PRO A 334 5.97 20.83 -10.47
CA PRO A 334 4.82 20.20 -11.10
C PRO A 334 3.55 20.92 -10.68
N GLN A 335 2.69 21.18 -11.67
CA GLN A 335 1.37 21.75 -11.40
C GLN A 335 0.39 20.63 -11.07
N LEU A 336 -0.37 20.81 -9.99
CA LEU A 336 -1.48 19.93 -9.66
C LEU A 336 -2.62 20.11 -10.66
N ARG A 337 -3.16 18.98 -11.13
CA ARG A 337 -4.24 18.93 -12.12
C ARG A 337 -5.39 18.08 -11.58
N SER A 338 -6.62 18.46 -11.90
CA SER A 338 -7.76 17.55 -11.70
C SER A 338 -7.64 16.35 -12.64
N ALA A 339 -8.31 15.23 -12.31
CA ALA A 339 -8.26 14.04 -13.17
C ALA A 339 -8.75 14.30 -14.60
N ALA A 340 -9.71 15.20 -14.80
CA ALA A 340 -10.20 15.58 -16.12
C ALA A 340 -9.17 16.36 -16.95
N GLN A 341 -8.32 17.15 -16.29
CA GLN A 341 -7.27 17.95 -16.93
C GLN A 341 -6.04 17.12 -17.31
N ILE A 342 -5.86 15.94 -16.71
CA ILE A 342 -4.73 15.04 -16.97
C ILE A 342 -4.91 14.38 -18.33
N LYS A 343 -3.99 14.65 -19.26
CA LYS A 343 -4.03 14.15 -20.65
C LYS A 343 -3.74 12.67 -20.70
N ASN A 344 -2.72 12.20 -19.99
CA ASN A 344 -2.40 10.78 -19.96
C ASN A 344 -3.39 10.02 -19.07
N LYS A 345 -4.24 9.18 -19.69
CA LYS A 345 -5.26 8.41 -18.97
C LYS A 345 -4.67 7.47 -17.90
N GLU A 346 -3.45 6.97 -18.10
CA GLU A 346 -2.76 6.12 -17.12
C GLU A 346 -2.31 6.89 -15.87
N LEU A 347 -2.24 8.22 -15.94
CA LEU A 347 -1.88 9.09 -14.81
C LEU A 347 -3.11 9.66 -14.09
N ARG A 348 -4.32 9.37 -14.55
CA ARG A 348 -5.54 9.87 -13.92
C ARG A 348 -5.78 9.16 -12.59
N PRO A 349 -5.81 9.89 -11.45
CA PRO A 349 -6.14 9.28 -10.18
C PRO A 349 -7.63 8.90 -10.16
N TRP A 350 -7.93 7.82 -9.44
CA TRP A 350 -9.30 7.41 -9.21
C TRP A 350 -10.08 8.45 -8.40
N GLN A 351 -11.35 8.67 -8.76
CA GLN A 351 -12.23 9.64 -8.11
C GLN A 351 -13.32 8.92 -7.30
N PRO A 352 -13.43 9.16 -5.98
CA PRO A 352 -14.44 8.51 -5.14
C PRO A 352 -15.86 9.02 -5.35
N SER A 353 -16.03 10.30 -5.65
CA SER A 353 -17.34 10.92 -5.86
C SER A 353 -17.18 12.28 -6.53
N ALA A 354 -18.28 12.84 -7.03
CA ALA A 354 -18.29 14.19 -7.60
C ALA A 354 -17.96 15.31 -6.60
N LYS A 355 -17.98 15.03 -5.28
CA LYS A 355 -17.68 16.01 -4.22
C LYS A 355 -16.22 16.00 -3.76
N VAL A 356 -15.42 15.04 -4.24
CA VAL A 356 -14.05 14.83 -3.75
C VAL A 356 -13.13 14.69 -4.94
N ASP A 357 -12.37 15.76 -5.19
CA ASP A 357 -11.41 15.81 -6.28
C ASP A 357 -10.04 15.33 -5.82
N ILE A 358 -9.62 14.19 -6.35
CA ILE A 358 -8.24 13.71 -6.23
C ILE A 358 -7.43 14.28 -7.38
N VAL A 359 -6.37 15.01 -7.04
CA VAL A 359 -5.48 15.65 -8.01
C VAL A 359 -4.28 14.75 -8.33
N GLY A 360 -3.70 14.98 -9.50
CA GLY A 360 -2.49 14.33 -9.96
C GLY A 360 -1.63 15.27 -10.79
N TYR A 361 -0.80 14.68 -11.66
CA TYR A 361 0.21 15.38 -12.43
C TYR A 361 0.20 14.92 -13.89
N ASP A 362 0.60 15.81 -14.79
CA ASP A 362 0.90 15.50 -16.19
C ASP A 362 2.39 15.74 -16.44
N LEU A 363 3.05 14.84 -17.17
CA LEU A 363 4.41 15.10 -17.63
C LEU A 363 4.40 16.07 -18.83
N PRO A 364 5.44 16.91 -18.98
CA PRO A 364 5.63 17.71 -20.19
C PRO A 364 5.80 16.83 -21.43
N THR A 365 5.24 17.25 -22.57
CA THR A 365 5.30 16.49 -23.82
C THR A 365 6.54 16.79 -24.69
N ASN A 366 7.28 17.88 -24.44
CA ASN A 366 8.36 18.38 -25.32
C ASN A 366 9.57 18.91 -24.53
N THR A 367 10.25 18.08 -23.75
CA THR A 367 11.56 18.45 -23.16
C THR A 367 12.61 17.38 -23.44
N ASN A 368 13.88 17.76 -23.55
CA ASN A 368 14.99 16.84 -23.87
C ASN A 368 15.16 15.72 -22.82
N ALA A 369 14.65 15.88 -21.59
CA ALA A 369 14.61 14.86 -20.54
C ALA A 369 13.34 13.97 -20.55
N THR A 370 12.40 14.23 -21.46
CA THR A 370 11.09 13.55 -21.55
C THR A 370 10.81 13.00 -22.94
N TRP A 371 11.85 12.62 -23.69
CA TRP A 371 11.65 11.88 -24.94
C TRP A 371 10.87 10.60 -24.64
N PRO A 372 9.69 10.39 -25.24
CA PRO A 372 8.88 9.20 -25.00
C PRO A 372 9.69 7.93 -25.26
N GLY A 373 9.68 6.99 -24.32
CA GLY A 373 10.44 5.74 -24.40
C GLY A 373 11.89 5.79 -23.87
N SER A 374 12.38 6.95 -23.43
CA SER A 374 13.67 7.03 -22.74
C SER A 374 13.57 6.50 -21.29
N LEU A 375 14.68 5.96 -20.76
CA LEU A 375 14.76 5.48 -19.37
C LEU A 375 14.38 6.58 -18.37
N ALA A 376 14.81 7.82 -18.63
CA ALA A 376 14.47 8.98 -17.78
C ALA A 376 12.97 9.26 -17.78
N HIS A 377 12.31 9.20 -18.94
CA HIS A 377 10.87 9.41 -19.05
C HIS A 377 10.08 8.33 -18.30
N GLU A 378 10.47 7.06 -18.43
CA GLU A 378 9.84 5.94 -17.69
C GLU A 378 9.97 6.10 -16.17
N LEU A 379 11.14 6.53 -15.68
CA LEU A 379 11.34 6.80 -14.26
C LEU A 379 10.43 7.93 -13.76
N CYS A 380 10.26 8.99 -14.55
CA CYS A 380 9.36 10.10 -14.24
C CYS A 380 7.89 9.70 -14.31
N LEU A 381 7.48 8.85 -15.26
CA LEU A 381 6.12 8.32 -15.32
C LEU A 381 5.80 7.51 -14.06
N LYS A 382 6.69 6.60 -13.66
CA LYS A 382 6.52 5.78 -12.47
C LYS A 382 6.51 6.60 -11.18
N LEU A 383 7.27 7.69 -11.11
CA LEU A 383 7.29 8.63 -9.98
C LEU A 383 5.90 9.23 -9.68
N ILE A 384 5.05 9.41 -10.71
CA ILE A 384 3.73 10.01 -10.56
C ILE A 384 2.56 9.07 -10.86
N MET A 385 2.85 7.79 -11.14
CA MET A 385 1.84 6.81 -11.52
C MET A 385 0.93 6.48 -10.32
N PRO A 386 -0.41 6.58 -10.47
CA PRO A 386 -1.31 6.20 -9.40
C PRO A 386 -1.28 4.70 -9.11
N GLU A 387 -1.59 4.33 -7.87
CA GLU A 387 -1.50 2.98 -7.33
C GLU A 387 -2.13 1.89 -8.20
N VAL A 388 -3.36 2.10 -8.67
CA VAL A 388 -4.10 1.06 -9.40
C VAL A 388 -3.40 0.71 -10.71
N GLN A 389 -2.93 1.74 -11.42
CA GLN A 389 -2.19 1.61 -12.66
C GLN A 389 -0.83 0.98 -12.41
N TYR A 390 -0.10 1.46 -11.39
CA TYR A 390 1.23 0.95 -11.10
C TYR A 390 1.20 -0.52 -10.65
N THR A 391 0.22 -0.91 -9.84
CA THR A 391 -0.01 -2.32 -9.46
C THR A 391 -0.16 -3.22 -10.68
N ARG A 392 -0.92 -2.79 -11.70
CA ARG A 392 -1.11 -3.55 -12.95
C ARG A 392 0.18 -3.65 -13.76
N VAL A 393 0.91 -2.53 -13.91
CA VAL A 393 2.20 -2.49 -14.60
C VAL A 393 3.20 -3.44 -13.93
N LEU A 394 3.27 -3.41 -12.60
CA LEU A 394 4.19 -4.22 -11.82
C LEU A 394 3.83 -5.71 -11.88
N LEU A 395 2.54 -6.06 -11.78
CA LEU A 395 2.07 -7.45 -11.92
C LEU A 395 2.40 -8.02 -13.29
N ARG A 396 2.22 -7.22 -14.35
CA ARG A 396 2.59 -7.61 -15.71
C ARG A 396 4.09 -7.86 -15.83
N SER A 397 4.91 -6.92 -15.35
CA SER A 397 6.37 -7.03 -15.37
C SER A 397 6.88 -8.26 -14.61
N GLN A 398 6.41 -8.47 -13.38
CA GLN A 398 6.78 -9.63 -12.56
C GLN A 398 6.29 -10.95 -13.15
N SER A 399 5.09 -10.99 -13.74
CA SER A 399 4.59 -12.20 -14.41
C SER A 399 5.43 -12.58 -15.62
N LEU A 400 5.91 -11.60 -16.39
CA LEU A 400 6.83 -11.86 -17.51
C LEU A 400 8.17 -12.39 -17.01
N ARG A 401 8.71 -11.82 -15.93
CA ARG A 401 9.93 -12.30 -15.27
C ARG A 401 9.76 -13.75 -14.79
N TYR A 402 8.68 -14.04 -14.09
CA TYR A 402 8.34 -15.38 -13.61
C TYR A 402 8.28 -16.40 -14.74
N ARG A 403 7.55 -16.12 -15.83
CA ARG A 403 7.43 -17.05 -16.97
C ARG A 403 8.76 -17.30 -17.69
N ARG A 404 9.68 -16.33 -17.69
CA ARG A 404 11.03 -16.51 -18.23
C ARG A 404 11.88 -17.42 -17.35
N SER A 405 11.73 -17.30 -16.03
CA SER A 405 12.44 -18.16 -15.06
C SER A 405 11.84 -19.57 -14.97
N TYR A 406 10.55 -19.72 -15.25
CA TYR A 406 9.82 -21.00 -15.20
C TYR A 406 9.04 -21.22 -16.52
N PRO A 407 9.73 -21.55 -17.63
CA PRO A 407 9.05 -21.87 -18.88
C PRO A 407 8.16 -23.09 -18.69
N LEU A 408 6.90 -23.00 -19.13
CA LEU A 408 5.99 -24.15 -19.16
C LEU A 408 6.65 -25.25 -20.00
N ARG A 409 6.85 -26.43 -19.41
CA ARG A 409 7.31 -27.62 -20.14
C ARG A 409 6.24 -27.93 -21.19
N SER A 410 6.60 -27.83 -22.47
CA SER A 410 5.71 -28.28 -23.56
C SER A 410 5.31 -29.73 -23.28
N PRO A 411 4.03 -30.13 -23.50
CA PRO A 411 3.67 -31.53 -23.45
C PRO A 411 4.51 -32.26 -24.50
N GLN A 412 5.42 -33.14 -24.07
CA GLN A 412 6.07 -34.06 -25.01
C GLN A 412 4.98 -34.96 -25.60
N PRO A 413 4.96 -35.19 -26.92
CA PRO A 413 4.09 -36.21 -27.50
C PRO A 413 4.47 -37.55 -26.88
N GLN A 414 3.49 -38.23 -26.26
CA GLN A 414 3.69 -39.58 -25.75
C GLN A 414 4.11 -40.51 -26.91
N PRO A 415 5.12 -41.37 -26.74
CA PRO A 415 5.41 -42.42 -27.72
C PRO A 415 4.18 -43.34 -27.82
N GLN A 416 3.64 -43.47 -29.03
CA GLN A 416 2.61 -44.47 -29.32
C GLN A 416 3.17 -45.86 -28.99
N GLN A 417 2.57 -46.55 -28.02
CA GLN A 417 2.87 -47.95 -27.79
C GLN A 417 2.28 -48.79 -28.95
N PRO A 418 3.02 -49.78 -29.48
CA PRO A 418 2.50 -50.64 -30.53
C PRO A 418 1.41 -51.55 -29.96
N VAL A 419 0.26 -51.52 -30.62
CA VAL A 419 -0.87 -52.43 -30.38
C VAL A 419 -0.40 -53.86 -30.70
N ARG A 420 -0.24 -54.70 -29.68
CA ARG A 420 -0.08 -56.15 -29.86
C ARG A 420 -1.46 -56.76 -30.09
N SER A 421 -1.70 -57.21 -31.31
CA SER A 421 -2.80 -58.09 -31.68
C SER A 421 -2.61 -59.47 -31.06
N VAL A 422 -3.61 -59.96 -30.32
CA VAL A 422 -3.69 -61.35 -29.90
C VAL A 422 -5.02 -61.90 -30.41
N LEU A 423 -4.91 -62.83 -31.38
CA LEU A 423 -6.00 -63.67 -31.86
C LEU A 423 -6.30 -64.79 -30.84
N PRO A 424 -7.54 -65.30 -30.78
CA PRO A 424 -8.02 -66.11 -29.67
C PRO A 424 -7.71 -67.60 -29.85
N HIS A 425 -7.39 -68.29 -28.75
CA HIS A 425 -7.37 -69.75 -28.70
C HIS A 425 -8.35 -70.26 -27.64
N HIS A 426 -9.26 -71.11 -28.10
CA HIS A 426 -10.31 -71.79 -27.34
C HIS A 426 -9.72 -72.94 -26.50
N GLN A 427 -10.12 -73.08 -25.23
CA GLN A 427 -10.53 -74.38 -24.68
C GLN A 427 -11.38 -74.30 -23.40
N GLN A 428 -12.59 -74.85 -23.53
CA GLN A 428 -13.47 -75.61 -22.63
C GLN A 428 -13.62 -75.31 -21.11
N VAL A 429 -14.82 -74.79 -20.81
CA VAL A 429 -15.88 -75.25 -19.87
C VAL A 429 -15.50 -75.90 -18.53
N GLY A 430 -15.91 -75.21 -17.45
CA GLY A 430 -16.27 -75.77 -16.15
C GLY A 430 -17.31 -74.86 -15.47
N ILE A 431 -18.46 -75.42 -15.14
CA ILE A 431 -19.74 -74.77 -14.79
C ILE A 431 -19.76 -74.25 -13.34
N GLN A 432 -20.27 -73.02 -13.12
CA GLN A 432 -21.28 -72.76 -12.08
C GLN A 432 -22.03 -71.44 -12.32
N GLN A 433 -23.34 -71.58 -12.48
CA GLN A 433 -24.34 -70.51 -12.58
C GLN A 433 -24.44 -69.72 -11.27
N ILE A 434 -24.72 -68.42 -11.35
CA ILE A 434 -25.89 -67.76 -10.74
C ILE A 434 -26.08 -66.39 -11.43
N TYR A 435 -27.33 -66.09 -11.75
CA TYR A 435 -27.83 -65.06 -12.66
C TYR A 435 -27.69 -63.60 -12.18
N ARG A 436 -27.48 -62.70 -13.15
CA ARG A 436 -27.72 -61.24 -13.12
C ARG A 436 -29.21 -60.91 -13.26
N GLU A 437 -29.61 -59.73 -12.78
CA GLU A 437 -30.15 -58.57 -13.56
C GLU A 437 -30.82 -57.57 -12.59
N ALA A 438 -30.34 -56.33 -12.47
CA ALA A 438 -30.53 -55.13 -13.32
C ALA A 438 -31.81 -54.33 -12.97
N LEU A 439 -31.57 -53.08 -12.49
CA LEU A 439 -32.28 -51.77 -12.66
C LEU A 439 -33.79 -51.76 -13.04
N PRO A 440 -34.61 -50.73 -12.66
CA PRO A 440 -34.25 -49.30 -12.67
C PRO A 440 -34.94 -48.40 -11.61
N SER A 441 -34.56 -47.11 -11.60
CA SER A 441 -35.25 -45.98 -10.95
C SER A 441 -36.67 -45.77 -11.47
N PRO A 442 -37.57 -45.10 -10.71
CA PRO A 442 -38.03 -43.80 -11.19
C PRO A 442 -38.35 -42.73 -10.12
N THR A 443 -38.55 -41.55 -10.68
CA THR A 443 -38.97 -40.21 -10.24
C THR A 443 -40.22 -40.03 -9.36
N ALA A 444 -40.14 -38.96 -8.56
CA ALA A 444 -41.13 -37.87 -8.35
C ALA A 444 -42.33 -38.00 -7.39
N THR A 445 -42.56 -36.86 -6.74
CA THR A 445 -43.80 -36.28 -6.17
C THR A 445 -44.40 -36.86 -4.88
N SER A 446 -44.34 -36.05 -3.81
CA SER A 446 -45.47 -35.25 -3.27
C SER A 446 -45.40 -35.09 -1.75
N ARG A 447 -45.64 -33.84 -1.27
CA ARG A 447 -46.04 -33.55 0.12
C ARG A 447 -47.47 -34.06 0.35
N PRO A 448 -47.88 -34.37 1.59
CA PRO A 448 -48.58 -33.35 2.37
C PRO A 448 -48.22 -33.31 3.87
N ALA A 449 -48.65 -32.22 4.49
CA ALA A 449 -48.62 -31.92 5.92
C ALA A 449 -49.79 -32.57 6.69
N GLY A 450 -49.63 -32.68 8.01
CA GLY A 450 -50.71 -32.91 8.99
C GLY A 450 -50.14 -33.51 10.29
N THR A 451 -49.98 -32.71 11.37
CA THR A 451 -50.88 -32.64 12.56
C THR A 451 -50.88 -33.93 13.40
N GLN A 452 -50.86 -33.96 14.73
CA GLN A 452 -51.00 -33.01 15.84
C GLN A 452 -50.66 -33.82 17.11
N SER A 453 -50.16 -33.18 18.16
CA SER A 453 -50.68 -33.46 19.50
C SER A 453 -50.48 -32.25 20.40
N ARG A 454 -51.60 -31.84 21.02
CA ARG A 454 -51.82 -30.67 21.85
C ARG A 454 -52.26 -31.20 23.21
N ALA A 455 -51.74 -30.64 24.30
CA ALA A 455 -52.37 -30.70 25.61
C ALA A 455 -52.50 -29.26 26.14
N THR A 456 -53.71 -28.92 26.58
CA THR A 456 -54.16 -27.58 27.00
C THR A 456 -54.71 -27.67 28.42
N ARG A 457 -54.51 -26.65 29.26
CA ARG A 457 -55.46 -26.13 30.29
C ARG A 457 -55.00 -24.70 30.65
N VAL A 458 -55.68 -23.63 30.20
CA VAL A 458 -56.82 -22.91 30.83
C VAL A 458 -56.44 -22.45 32.25
N GLY A 459 -56.42 -21.18 32.66
CA GLY A 459 -57.00 -19.92 32.17
C GLY A 459 -57.81 -19.29 33.32
N LEU A 460 -57.60 -18.00 33.65
CA LEU A 460 -58.58 -17.07 34.25
C LEU A 460 -57.95 -15.67 34.54
N ARG A 461 -58.64 -14.64 34.04
CA ARG A 461 -58.65 -13.19 34.39
C ARG A 461 -60.11 -12.88 34.83
N PRO A 462 -60.56 -11.67 35.24
CA PRO A 462 -59.94 -10.32 35.20
C PRO A 462 -60.21 -9.41 36.44
N SER A 463 -59.66 -8.20 36.49
CA SER A 463 -60.37 -6.89 36.69
C SER A 463 -59.40 -5.73 37.03
N GLY A 464 -59.60 -4.55 36.41
CA GLY A 464 -58.97 -3.25 36.77
C GLY A 464 -59.81 -2.48 37.83
N PRO A 465 -59.69 -1.13 38.04
CA PRO A 465 -59.31 -0.08 37.07
C PRO A 465 -58.49 1.16 37.58
N GLN A 466 -58.04 1.98 36.60
CA GLN A 466 -57.83 3.46 36.48
C GLN A 466 -57.60 4.44 37.67
N ARG A 467 -56.68 5.41 37.45
CA ARG A 467 -56.82 6.90 37.60
C ARG A 467 -55.53 7.61 37.07
N GLN A 468 -55.61 8.40 35.99
CA GLN A 468 -55.90 9.85 35.84
C GLN A 468 -54.77 10.83 36.23
N THR A 469 -54.35 11.58 35.21
CA THR A 469 -53.47 12.75 35.16
C THR A 469 -54.19 14.05 35.53
N PRO A 470 -53.50 15.19 35.49
CA PRO A 470 -53.86 16.23 34.52
C PRO A 470 -52.94 16.26 33.30
#